data_AF-A0A3Q2EJQ8-F1
#
_entry.id   AF-A0A3Q2EJQ8-F1
#
_cell.length_a   1.000
_cell.length_b   1.000
_cell.length_c   1.000
_cell.angle_alpha   90.00
_cell.angle_beta   90.00
_cell.angle_gamma   90.00
#
_symmetry.space_group_name_H-M   'P 1'
#
loop_
_entity.id
_entity.type
_entity.pdbx_description
1 polymer ?
#
loop_
_entity_poly.entity_id
_entity_poly.type
_entity_poly.pdbx_seq_one_letter_code
_entity_poly.pdbx_strand_id
1 'polypeptide(L)'
;MKAVNDRGKEVTEYNNKYWLMLSEAQNAVVYPTKGMQKEEMKWRQWADDWLVHLISPNVYRTTGEALASFDYIVREGKFGAVEGFFAKYVGAAAMFIISKKLKSRHNLQDDVRQDLYKAVNDWVAAIGKNRKFMGGDQPNLADLAVFGVLRVMEGLQAFDDMMENTKVKHWYRRMEKATLNHDGRA
;
A
#
# COMPACT_ATOMS: atom_id res chain seq x y z
N MET A 1 -1.78 5.51 22.96
CA MET A 1 -1.63 6.69 23.84
C MET A 1 -2.26 7.88 23.11
N LYS A 2 -2.99 8.75 23.82
CA LYS A 2 -3.42 10.03 23.22
C LYS A 2 -2.19 10.92 23.10
N ALA A 3 -1.78 11.23 21.89
CA ALA A 3 -0.76 12.20 21.55
C ALA A 3 -1.41 13.43 20.92
N VAL A 4 -0.71 14.55 20.89
CA VAL A 4 -1.16 15.75 20.18
C VAL A 4 -0.26 15.93 18.98
N ASN A 5 -0.83 16.00 17.78
CA ASN A 5 -0.03 16.23 16.57
C ASN A 5 0.43 17.69 16.48
N ASP A 6 1.30 17.99 15.51
CA ASP A 6 1.85 19.34 15.25
C ASP A 6 0.78 20.43 14.98
N ARG A 7 -0.49 20.03 14.84
CA ARG A 7 -1.64 20.92 14.60
C ARG A 7 -2.55 21.05 15.83
N GLY A 8 -2.13 20.56 16.99
CA GLY A 8 -2.90 20.65 18.23
C GLY A 8 -4.07 19.67 18.32
N LYS A 9 -4.17 18.68 17.42
CA LYS A 9 -5.26 17.69 17.43
C LYS A 9 -4.86 16.46 18.23
N GLU A 10 -5.75 16.01 19.13
CA GLU A 10 -5.61 14.70 19.77
C GLU A 10 -5.64 13.59 18.72
N VAL A 11 -4.57 12.81 18.67
CA VAL A 11 -4.38 11.62 17.84
C VAL A 11 -4.12 10.44 18.75
N THR A 12 -4.68 9.28 18.43
CA THR A 12 -4.35 8.04 19.15
C THR A 12 -3.23 7.36 18.41
N GLU A 13 -2.05 7.30 19.03
CA GLU A 13 -0.91 6.59 18.49
C GLU A 13 -0.70 5.26 19.22
N TYR A 14 -0.43 4.22 18.45
CA TYR A 14 -0.15 2.88 18.96
C TYR A 14 1.36 2.66 18.95
N ASN A 15 1.98 2.80 20.12
CA ASN A 15 3.41 2.50 20.29
C ASN A 15 3.70 1.05 19.92
N ASN A 16 4.89 0.81 19.38
CA ASN A 16 5.35 -0.52 18.97
C ASN A 16 4.48 -1.18 17.87
N LYS A 17 3.69 -0.41 17.10
CA LYS A 17 2.82 -0.95 16.03
C LYS A 17 3.53 -1.85 15.00
N TYR A 18 4.82 -1.62 14.76
CA TYR A 18 5.61 -2.43 13.85
C TYR A 18 6.52 -3.44 14.55
N TRP A 19 6.63 -3.41 15.88
CA TRP A 19 7.49 -4.31 16.64
C TRP A 19 6.73 -5.59 17.03
N LEU A 20 7.25 -6.75 16.63
CA LEU A 20 6.72 -8.04 17.07
C LEU A 20 7.26 -8.37 18.47
N MET A 21 6.34 -8.59 19.41
CA MET A 21 6.65 -8.99 20.78
C MET A 21 6.98 -10.49 20.84
N LEU A 22 8.18 -10.85 20.39
CA LEU A 22 8.69 -12.23 20.35
C LEU A 22 9.68 -12.48 21.49
N SER A 23 9.69 -13.71 22.03
CA SER A 23 10.80 -14.18 22.86
C SER A 23 12.08 -14.31 22.02
N GLU A 24 13.25 -14.39 22.66
CA GLU A 24 14.53 -14.55 21.95
C GLU A 24 14.55 -15.77 21.03
N ALA A 25 14.01 -16.91 21.50
CA ALA A 25 13.92 -18.13 20.71
C ALA A 25 13.03 -17.96 19.46
N GLN A 26 11.88 -17.32 19.61
CA GLN A 26 10.99 -17.03 18.47
C GLN A 26 11.60 -16.02 17.51
N ASN A 27 12.28 -15.00 18.04
CA ASN A 27 12.95 -13.98 17.24
C ASN A 27 14.05 -14.61 16.37
N ALA A 28 14.82 -15.55 16.91
CA ALA A 28 15.84 -16.29 16.15
C ALA A 28 15.25 -17.16 15.03
N VAL A 29 14.03 -17.68 15.20
CA VAL A 29 13.33 -18.46 14.17
C VAL A 29 12.75 -17.56 13.08
N VAL A 30 12.07 -16.47 13.45
CA VAL A 30 11.40 -15.56 12.51
C VAL A 30 12.41 -14.66 11.78
N TYR A 31 13.46 -14.21 12.48
CA TYR A 31 14.49 -13.32 11.96
C TYR A 31 15.88 -13.92 12.18
N PRO A 32 16.24 -14.98 11.43
CA PRO A 32 17.50 -15.69 11.61
C PRO A 32 18.74 -14.84 11.26
N THR A 33 18.57 -13.81 10.42
CA THR A 33 19.66 -12.91 10.03
C THR A 33 19.56 -11.57 10.75
N LYS A 34 20.69 -11.11 11.29
CA LYS A 34 20.81 -9.82 11.96
C LYS A 34 20.35 -8.69 11.03
N GLY A 35 19.40 -7.88 11.51
CA GLY A 35 18.89 -6.71 10.78
C GLY A 35 17.59 -6.94 10.03
N MET A 36 17.15 -8.20 9.80
CA MET A 36 15.88 -8.49 9.12
C MET A 36 14.68 -7.87 9.82
N GLN A 37 14.62 -7.94 11.15
CA GLN A 37 13.54 -7.33 11.94
C GLN A 37 13.47 -5.81 11.74
N LYS A 38 14.62 -5.12 11.78
CA LYS A 38 14.70 -3.67 11.58
C LYS A 38 14.34 -3.28 10.14
N GLU A 39 14.76 -4.08 9.17
CA GLU A 39 14.41 -3.89 7.76
C GLU A 39 12.91 -4.05 7.54
N GLU A 40 12.30 -5.11 8.07
CA GLU A 40 10.85 -5.32 7.98
C GLU A 40 10.09 -4.15 8.60
N MET A 41 10.46 -3.73 9.82
CA MET A 41 9.82 -2.59 10.50
C MET A 41 9.90 -1.30 9.68
N LYS A 42 11.07 -1.01 9.11
CA LYS A 42 11.27 0.17 8.26
C LYS A 42 10.32 0.16 7.07
N TRP A 43 10.18 -0.98 6.41
CA TRP A 43 9.34 -1.08 5.21
C TRP A 43 7.84 -1.13 5.51
N ARG A 44 7.44 -1.70 6.65
CA ARG A 44 6.06 -1.60 7.15
C ARG A 44 5.69 -0.14 7.45
N GLN A 45 6.60 0.58 8.10
CA GLN A 45 6.43 2.01 8.33
C GLN A 45 6.33 2.78 7.01
N TRP A 46 7.22 2.51 6.07
CA TRP A 46 7.20 3.17 4.77
C TRP A 46 5.91 2.89 3.97
N ALA A 47 5.35 1.67 4.06
CA ALA A 47 4.10 1.34 3.39
C ALA A 47 2.94 2.23 3.88
N ASP A 48 2.85 2.43 5.20
CA ASP A 48 1.80 3.22 5.84
C ASP A 48 2.05 4.74 5.76
N ASP A 49 3.31 5.18 5.87
CA ASP A 49 3.65 6.61 5.96
C ASP A 49 3.89 7.24 4.58
N TRP A 50 4.13 6.44 3.54
CA TRP A 50 4.42 6.93 2.18
C TRP A 50 3.57 6.25 1.11
N LEU A 51 3.66 4.93 0.96
CA LEU A 51 3.08 4.23 -0.19
C LEU A 51 1.55 4.42 -0.27
N VAL A 52 0.84 4.31 0.86
CA VAL A 52 -0.62 4.48 0.89
C VAL A 52 -1.06 5.87 0.41
N HIS A 53 -0.24 6.90 0.64
CA HIS A 53 -0.54 8.27 0.24
C HIS A 53 -0.40 8.49 -1.27
N LEU A 54 0.21 7.56 -2.00
CA LEU A 54 0.28 7.58 -3.45
C LEU A 54 -0.99 7.02 -4.11
N ILE A 55 -1.75 6.18 -3.40
CA ILE A 55 -2.91 5.47 -3.97
C ILE A 55 -4.01 6.44 -4.40
N SER A 56 -4.52 7.26 -3.47
CA SER A 56 -5.65 8.16 -3.76
C SER A 56 -5.32 9.16 -4.89
N PRO A 57 -4.17 9.86 -4.91
CA PRO A 57 -3.78 10.70 -6.04
C PRO A 57 -3.69 9.95 -7.36
N ASN A 58 -3.31 8.67 -7.34
CA ASN A 58 -3.18 7.85 -8.55
C ASN A 58 -4.52 7.33 -9.07
N VAL A 59 -5.41 6.82 -8.22
CA VAL A 59 -6.70 6.25 -8.69
C VAL A 59 -7.75 7.32 -8.98
N TYR A 60 -7.59 8.53 -8.42
CA TYR A 60 -8.47 9.67 -8.65
C TYR A 60 -7.79 10.79 -9.46
N ARG A 61 -6.82 10.44 -10.33
CA ARG A 61 -6.00 11.41 -11.08
C ARG A 61 -6.80 12.17 -12.14
N THR A 62 -7.65 11.45 -12.86
CA THR A 62 -8.54 11.98 -13.91
C THR A 62 -10.00 11.76 -13.51
N THR A 63 -10.93 12.47 -14.16
CA THR A 63 -12.37 12.28 -13.90
C THR A 63 -12.84 10.88 -14.28
N GLY A 64 -12.28 10.31 -15.36
CA GLY A 64 -12.56 8.93 -15.78
C GLY A 64 -12.04 7.90 -14.78
N GLU A 65 -10.78 8.03 -14.35
CA GLU A 65 -10.20 7.15 -13.33
C GLU A 65 -10.96 7.25 -11.99
N ALA A 66 -11.39 8.46 -11.61
CA ALA A 66 -12.15 8.66 -10.38
C ALA A 66 -13.53 7.99 -10.42
N LEU A 67 -14.24 8.07 -11.55
CA LEU A 67 -15.51 7.38 -11.74
C LEU A 67 -15.34 5.85 -11.75
N ALA A 68 -14.29 5.33 -12.40
CA ALA A 68 -13.98 3.91 -12.41
C ALA A 68 -13.65 3.40 -10.99
N SER A 69 -12.88 4.17 -10.22
CA SER A 69 -12.53 3.83 -8.84
C SER A 69 -13.75 3.80 -7.93
N PHE A 70 -14.66 4.76 -8.07
CA PHE A 70 -15.90 4.77 -7.29
C PHE A 70 -16.89 3.71 -7.73
N ASP A 71 -16.97 3.41 -9.02
CA ASP A 71 -17.76 2.29 -9.52
C ASP A 71 -17.30 0.97 -8.88
N TYR A 72 -15.99 0.75 -8.84
CA TYR A 72 -15.38 -0.39 -8.13
C TYR A 72 -15.73 -0.39 -6.64
N ILE A 73 -15.57 0.74 -5.93
CA ILE A 73 -15.91 0.85 -4.50
C ILE A 73 -17.39 0.55 -4.24
N VAL A 74 -18.29 1.06 -5.08
CA VAL A 74 -19.73 0.84 -4.93
C VAL A 74 -20.09 -0.63 -5.19
N ARG A 75 -19.44 -1.27 -6.18
CA ARG A 75 -19.68 -2.66 -6.56
C ARG A 75 -19.14 -3.67 -5.54
N GLU A 76 -17.92 -3.47 -5.06
CA GLU A 76 -17.29 -4.35 -4.06
C GLU A 76 -17.75 -4.02 -2.63
N GLY A 77 -18.27 -2.80 -2.43
CA GLY A 77 -18.83 -2.34 -1.17
C GLY A 77 -20.28 -2.78 -0.92
N LYS A 78 -20.80 -2.43 0.26
CA LYS A 78 -22.18 -2.74 0.67
C LYS A 78 -23.09 -1.53 0.48
N PHE A 79 -23.28 -1.09 -0.75
CA PHE A 79 -24.15 0.05 -1.07
C PHE A 79 -25.50 -0.41 -1.62
N GLY A 80 -26.60 0.24 -1.21
CA GLY A 80 -27.90 0.06 -1.85
C GLY A 80 -27.94 0.67 -3.26
N ALA A 81 -28.91 0.31 -4.10
CA ALA A 81 -28.95 0.76 -5.50
C ALA A 81 -28.96 2.29 -5.67
N VAL A 82 -29.78 2.99 -4.87
CA VAL A 82 -29.88 4.47 -4.93
C VAL A 82 -28.66 5.13 -4.29
N GLU A 83 -28.23 4.64 -3.13
CA GLU A 83 -27.05 5.15 -2.42
C GLU A 83 -25.78 4.97 -3.27
N GLY A 84 -25.62 3.81 -3.91
CA GLY A 84 -24.51 3.49 -4.79
C GLY A 84 -24.45 4.40 -6.02
N PHE A 85 -25.60 4.75 -6.62
CA PHE A 85 -25.64 5.71 -7.71
C PHE A 85 -25.13 7.09 -7.26
N PHE A 86 -25.63 7.62 -6.14
CA PHE A 86 -25.17 8.90 -5.61
C PHE A 86 -23.70 8.87 -5.19
N ALA A 87 -23.30 7.82 -4.45
CA ALA A 87 -21.92 7.62 -4.01
C ALA A 87 -20.96 7.56 -5.20
N LYS A 88 -21.35 6.91 -6.31
CA LYS A 88 -20.54 6.82 -7.51
C LYS A 88 -20.20 8.19 -8.09
N TYR A 89 -21.20 9.01 -8.38
CA TYR A 89 -20.98 10.28 -9.08
C TYR A 89 -20.51 11.40 -8.14
N VAL A 90 -21.16 11.57 -6.99
CA VAL A 90 -20.82 12.61 -6.01
C VAL A 90 -19.49 12.29 -5.33
N GLY A 91 -19.30 11.02 -4.97
CA GLY A 91 -18.05 10.55 -4.37
C GLY A 91 -16.86 10.70 -5.33
N ALA A 92 -17.01 10.31 -6.60
CA ALA A 92 -15.96 10.50 -7.60
C ALA A 92 -15.59 11.98 -7.78
N ALA A 93 -16.57 12.88 -7.87
CA ALA A 93 -16.32 14.31 -7.99
C ALA A 93 -15.59 14.87 -6.75
N ALA A 94 -16.05 14.50 -5.55
CA ALA A 94 -15.43 14.90 -4.31
C ALA A 94 -13.97 14.39 -4.20
N MET A 95 -13.74 13.11 -4.50
CA MET A 95 -12.41 12.51 -4.40
C MET A 95 -11.46 13.01 -5.48
N PHE A 96 -11.92 13.35 -6.68
CA PHE A 96 -11.09 14.03 -7.67
C PHE A 96 -10.58 15.40 -7.18
N ILE A 97 -11.39 16.14 -6.42
CA ILE A 97 -10.96 17.41 -5.83
C ILE A 97 -10.03 17.18 -4.63
N ILE A 98 -10.36 16.20 -3.78
CA ILE A 98 -9.56 15.83 -2.60
C ILE A 98 -8.19 15.30 -3.04
N SER A 99 -8.12 14.48 -4.10
CA SER A 99 -6.88 13.90 -4.62
C SER A 99 -5.89 14.98 -5.07
N LYS A 100 -6.37 16.07 -5.70
CA LYS A 100 -5.54 17.23 -6.03
C LYS A 100 -4.99 17.94 -4.79
N LYS A 101 -5.80 18.06 -3.73
CA LYS A 101 -5.33 18.61 -2.44
C LYS A 101 -4.31 17.69 -1.76
N LEU A 102 -4.51 16.38 -1.85
CA LEU A 102 -3.57 15.38 -1.32
C LEU A 102 -2.25 15.41 -2.09
N LYS A 103 -2.28 15.48 -3.43
CA LYS A 103 -1.10 15.68 -4.29
C LYS A 103 -0.25 16.85 -3.78
N SER A 104 -0.87 18.02 -3.57
CA SER A 104 -0.17 19.20 -3.07
C SER A 104 0.31 19.02 -1.62
N ARG A 105 -0.50 18.46 -0.73
CA ARG A 105 -0.14 18.24 0.68
C ARG A 105 1.06 17.30 0.85
N HIS A 106 1.15 16.26 0.03
CA HIS A 106 2.22 15.27 0.08
C HIS A 106 3.39 15.61 -0.86
N ASN A 107 3.39 16.82 -1.44
CA ASN A 107 4.43 17.32 -2.33
C ASN A 107 4.77 16.36 -3.48
N LEU A 108 3.73 15.77 -4.08
CA LEU A 108 3.86 14.86 -5.21
C LEU A 108 4.14 15.62 -6.52
N GLN A 109 4.83 14.96 -7.44
CA GLN A 109 5.14 15.44 -8.77
C GLN A 109 3.89 15.72 -9.59
N ASP A 110 4.06 16.46 -10.68
CA ASP A 110 2.93 16.83 -11.52
C ASP A 110 2.23 15.62 -12.13
N ASP A 111 3.03 14.67 -12.62
CA ASP A 111 2.59 13.32 -12.93
C ASP A 111 2.76 12.41 -11.71
N VAL A 112 1.67 12.24 -10.97
CA VAL A 112 1.60 11.38 -9.76
C VAL A 112 1.90 9.90 -10.05
N ARG A 113 1.85 9.48 -11.32
CA ARG A 113 2.29 8.13 -11.73
C ARG A 113 3.79 7.93 -11.54
N GLN A 114 4.59 8.96 -11.78
CA GLN A 114 6.05 8.87 -11.60
C GLN A 114 6.42 8.62 -10.14
N ASP A 115 5.72 9.24 -9.18
CA ASP A 115 5.95 8.99 -7.76
C ASP A 115 5.59 7.55 -7.38
N LEU A 116 4.49 7.02 -7.91
CA LEU A 116 4.12 5.62 -7.73
C LEU A 116 5.19 4.69 -8.32
N TYR A 117 5.62 4.93 -9.56
CA TYR A 117 6.62 4.10 -10.21
C TYR A 117 7.95 4.14 -9.47
N LYS A 118 8.37 5.32 -9.01
CA LYS A 118 9.57 5.49 -8.21
C LYS A 118 9.46 4.70 -6.90
N ALA A 119 8.38 4.89 -6.14
CA ALA A 119 8.18 4.20 -4.86
C ALA A 119 8.17 2.67 -5.02
N VAL A 120 7.49 2.18 -6.06
CA VAL A 120 7.41 0.74 -6.36
C VAL A 120 8.76 0.18 -6.83
N ASN A 121 9.51 0.92 -7.65
CA ASN A 121 10.86 0.50 -8.04
C ASN A 121 11.86 0.57 -6.88
N ASP A 122 11.73 1.54 -5.97
CA ASP A 122 12.52 1.64 -4.74
C ASP A 122 12.28 0.41 -3.85
N TRP A 123 11.03 -0.05 -3.73
CA TRP A 123 10.67 -1.29 -3.05
C TRP A 123 11.33 -2.53 -3.69
N VAL A 124 11.20 -2.69 -5.01
CA VAL A 124 11.81 -3.82 -5.73
C VAL A 124 13.34 -3.79 -5.62
N ALA A 125 13.94 -2.61 -5.68
CA ALA A 125 15.38 -2.44 -5.49
C ALA A 125 15.82 -2.83 -4.08
N ALA A 126 15.01 -2.54 -3.05
CA ALA A 126 15.29 -2.89 -1.67
C ALA A 126 15.21 -4.39 -1.41
N ILE A 127 14.29 -5.11 -2.07
CA ILE A 127 14.30 -6.58 -2.06
C ILE A 127 15.62 -7.07 -2.68
N GLY A 128 16.09 -6.43 -3.74
CA GLY A 128 17.31 -6.79 -4.44
C GLY A 128 17.13 -8.03 -5.33
N LYS A 129 18.25 -8.55 -5.85
CA LYS A 129 18.24 -9.64 -6.85
C LYS A 129 18.39 -11.04 -6.26
N ASN A 130 18.82 -11.14 -5.00
CA ASN A 130 19.28 -12.38 -4.39
C ASN A 130 18.21 -13.08 -3.54
N ARG A 131 17.03 -12.47 -3.37
CA ARG A 131 15.91 -13.01 -2.59
C ARG A 131 14.59 -12.86 -3.35
N LYS A 132 13.63 -13.76 -3.08
CA LYS A 132 12.31 -13.77 -3.75
C LYS A 132 11.39 -12.69 -3.18
N PHE A 133 11.50 -12.47 -1.88
CA PHE A 133 10.71 -11.54 -1.07
C PHE A 133 11.65 -10.76 -0.14
N MET A 134 11.15 -9.70 0.50
CA MET A 134 11.89 -9.01 1.56
C MET A 134 12.23 -9.99 2.70
N GLY A 135 11.32 -10.90 3.02
CA GLY A 135 11.52 -11.99 3.97
C GLY A 135 12.50 -13.10 3.55
N GLY A 136 13.07 -13.06 2.34
CA GLY A 136 13.96 -14.09 1.83
C GLY A 136 13.24 -15.03 0.87
N ASP A 137 13.11 -16.29 1.27
CA ASP A 137 12.41 -17.33 0.50
C ASP A 137 10.89 -17.31 0.67
N GLN A 138 10.42 -16.82 1.82
CA GLN A 138 9.01 -16.63 2.16
C GLN A 138 8.72 -15.15 2.40
N PRO A 139 7.48 -14.68 2.18
CA PRO A 139 7.11 -13.30 2.44
C PRO A 139 7.08 -13.01 3.94
N ASN A 140 7.56 -11.83 4.35
CA ASN A 140 7.42 -11.34 5.72
C ASN A 140 6.30 -10.29 5.83
N LEU A 141 6.17 -9.64 6.99
CA LEU A 141 5.11 -8.65 7.19
C LEU A 141 5.30 -7.38 6.34
N ALA A 142 6.52 -7.05 5.93
CA ALA A 142 6.75 -5.94 5.00
C ALA A 142 6.26 -6.29 3.59
N ASP A 143 6.54 -7.51 3.10
CA ASP A 143 5.99 -7.97 1.82
C ASP A 143 4.46 -7.93 1.82
N LEU A 144 3.84 -8.42 2.89
CA LEU A 144 2.38 -8.40 3.05
C LEU A 144 1.81 -6.98 3.13
N ALA A 145 2.48 -6.06 3.84
CA ALA A 145 2.05 -4.67 3.94
C ALA A 145 2.07 -3.98 2.57
N VAL A 146 3.19 -4.07 1.83
CA VAL A 146 3.29 -3.47 0.49
C VAL A 146 2.31 -4.13 -0.48
N PHE A 147 2.20 -5.46 -0.45
CA PHE A 147 1.28 -6.19 -1.32
C PHE A 147 -0.17 -5.77 -1.06
N GLY A 148 -0.58 -5.69 0.21
CA GLY A 148 -1.92 -5.26 0.60
C GLY A 148 -2.25 -3.85 0.11
N VAL A 149 -1.31 -2.90 0.25
CA VAL A 149 -1.51 -1.51 -0.21
C VAL A 149 -1.64 -1.43 -1.73
N LEU A 150 -0.79 -2.13 -2.48
CA LEU A 150 -0.85 -2.11 -3.95
C LEU A 150 -2.09 -2.82 -4.49
N ARG A 151 -2.53 -3.89 -3.83
CA ARG A 151 -3.69 -4.70 -4.22
C ARG A 151 -4.99 -3.90 -4.24
N VAL A 152 -5.10 -2.82 -3.46
CA VAL A 152 -6.27 -1.92 -3.48
C VAL A 152 -6.53 -1.32 -4.87
N MET A 153 -5.50 -1.23 -5.72
CA MET A 153 -5.64 -0.69 -7.07
C MET A 153 -6.01 -1.74 -8.12
N GLU A 154 -6.06 -3.04 -7.79
CA GLU A 154 -6.38 -4.10 -8.76
C GLU A 154 -7.70 -3.81 -9.51
N GLY A 155 -7.68 -3.96 -10.83
CA GLY A 155 -8.83 -3.67 -11.70
C GLY A 155 -8.98 -2.19 -12.07
N LEU A 156 -8.09 -1.31 -11.61
CA LEU A 156 -8.03 0.09 -11.99
C LEU A 156 -6.83 0.36 -12.89
N GLN A 157 -6.94 1.38 -13.75
CA GLN A 157 -5.88 1.78 -14.68
C GLN A 157 -4.53 2.03 -13.98
N ALA A 158 -4.54 2.57 -12.75
CA ALA A 158 -3.34 2.82 -11.97
C ALA A 158 -2.50 1.55 -11.70
N PHE A 159 -3.17 0.41 -11.53
CA PHE A 159 -2.51 -0.87 -11.32
C PHE A 159 -1.87 -1.39 -12.61
N ASP A 160 -2.60 -1.33 -13.73
CA ASP A 160 -2.08 -1.76 -15.03
C ASP A 160 -0.86 -0.92 -15.42
N ASP A 161 -0.98 0.40 -15.30
CA ASP A 161 0.09 1.38 -15.50
C ASP A 161 1.33 1.03 -14.65
N MET A 162 1.14 0.74 -13.35
CA MET A 162 2.22 0.33 -12.45
C MET A 162 2.88 -1.00 -12.88
N MET A 163 2.08 -1.98 -13.28
CA MET A 163 2.55 -3.31 -13.66
C MET A 163 3.34 -3.30 -14.98
N GLU A 164 3.03 -2.35 -15.87
CA GLU A 164 3.72 -2.16 -17.15
C GLU A 164 5.00 -1.31 -17.01
N ASN A 165 4.97 -0.28 -16.17
CA ASN A 165 6.05 0.73 -16.10
C ASN A 165 7.03 0.50 -14.94
N THR A 166 6.92 -0.60 -14.21
CA THR A 166 7.83 -0.94 -13.10
C THR A 166 8.29 -2.39 -13.15
N LYS A 167 9.31 -2.71 -12.34
CA LYS A 167 9.85 -4.09 -12.24
C LYS A 167 9.09 -4.97 -11.24
N VAL A 168 7.94 -4.51 -10.73
CA VAL A 168 7.22 -5.14 -9.60
C VAL A 168 6.51 -6.43 -9.98
N LYS A 169 6.16 -6.60 -11.26
CA LYS A 169 5.28 -7.66 -11.76
C LYS A 169 5.66 -9.06 -11.25
N HIS A 170 6.95 -9.41 -11.29
CA HIS A 170 7.41 -10.72 -10.85
C HIS A 170 7.26 -10.93 -9.34
N TRP A 171 7.57 -9.92 -8.52
CA TRP A 171 7.37 -10.02 -7.06
C TRP A 171 5.88 -10.06 -6.72
N TYR A 172 5.05 -9.23 -7.37
CA TYR A 172 3.62 -9.16 -7.13
C TYR A 172 2.93 -10.50 -7.40
N ARG A 173 3.23 -11.14 -8.54
CA ARG A 173 2.68 -12.46 -8.87
C ARG A 173 3.15 -13.56 -7.92
N ARG A 174 4.36 -13.47 -7.37
CA ARG A 174 4.81 -14.38 -6.31
C ARG A 174 4.03 -14.18 -5.02
N MET A 175 3.73 -12.94 -4.64
CA MET A 175 2.88 -12.63 -3.48
C MET A 175 1.45 -13.14 -3.64
N GLU A 176 0.86 -12.94 -4.81
CA GLU A 176 -0.47 -13.44 -5.15
C GLU A 176 -0.52 -14.97 -4.99
N LYS A 177 0.47 -15.69 -5.55
CA LYS A 177 0.57 -17.14 -5.40
C LYS A 177 0.76 -17.57 -3.95
N ALA A 178 1.68 -16.93 -3.22
CA ALA A 178 1.97 -17.28 -1.82
C ALA A 178 0.77 -17.07 -0.89
N THR A 179 -0.02 -16.01 -1.13
CA THR A 179 -1.23 -15.72 -0.35
C THR A 179 -2.37 -16.68 -0.67
N LEU A 180 -2.55 -17.07 -1.94
CA LEU A 180 -3.54 -18.08 -2.35
C LEU A 180 -3.22 -19.48 -1.82
N ASN A 181 -1.94 -19.86 -1.79
CA ASN A 181 -1.49 -21.17 -1.34
C ASN A 181 -1.41 -21.31 0.19
N HIS A 182 -1.63 -20.23 0.94
CA HIS A 182 -1.41 -20.17 2.39
C HIS A 182 0.02 -20.54 2.81
N ASP A 183 1.02 -20.15 2.01
CA ASP A 183 2.44 -20.53 2.19
C ASP A 183 3.04 -19.98 3.52
N GLY A 184 2.33 -19.11 4.24
CA GLY A 184 2.69 -18.63 5.58
C GLY A 184 2.29 -19.56 6.74
N ARG A 185 1.76 -20.76 6.48
CA ARG A 185 1.34 -21.75 7.51
C ARG A 185 2.42 -22.79 7.87
N ALA A 186 3.70 -22.50 7.68
CA ALA A 186 4.79 -23.40 8.08
C ALA A 186 5.14 -23.25 9.57
#